data_AF-A0A6N8AG42-F1
#
_entry.id   AF-A0A6N8AG42-F1
#
_cell.length_a   1.000
_cell.length_b   1.000
_cell.length_c   1.000
_cell.angle_alpha   90.00
_cell.angle_beta   90.00
_cell.angle_gamma   90.00
#
_symmetry.space_group_name_H-M   'P 1'
#
loop_
_entity.id
_entity.type
_entity.pdbx_description
1 polymer ?
#
loop_
_entity_poly.entity_id
_entity_poly.type
_entity_poly.pdbx_seq_one_letter_code
_entity_poly.pdbx_strand_id
1 'polypeptide(L)'
;MAFDYENFKPSSVDDLLNGLGAAISSEAQTWFADSKEQASGYLKSISEAVIQTQIDFAANRISKQNAEFLMRSHKRAMKVYLNGLKYETFEFRQTILNTAVRALGYAVRNLTGLNIAPQLVR
;
A
#
# COMPACT_ATOMS: atom_id res chain seq x y z
N MET A 1 -15.47 -1.24 -3.67
CA MET A 1 -16.25 -2.48 -3.89
C MET A 1 -15.31 -3.49 -4.52
N ALA A 2 -15.29 -4.73 -4.04
CA ALA A 2 -14.43 -5.77 -4.60
C ALA A 2 -14.87 -6.14 -6.03
N PHE A 3 -13.90 -6.44 -6.90
CA PHE A 3 -14.16 -6.91 -8.26
C PHE A 3 -14.78 -8.31 -8.26
N ASP A 4 -15.82 -8.52 -9.06
CA ASP A 4 -16.52 -9.81 -9.17
C ASP A 4 -15.86 -10.70 -10.23
N TYR A 5 -15.00 -11.60 -9.77
CA TYR A 5 -14.27 -12.55 -10.62
C TYR A 5 -15.15 -13.68 -11.17
N GLU A 6 -16.13 -14.17 -10.39
CA GLU A 6 -16.91 -15.36 -10.73
C GLU A 6 -17.85 -15.11 -11.91
N ASN A 7 -18.32 -13.88 -12.05
CA ASN A 7 -19.19 -13.47 -13.16
C ASN A 7 -18.45 -12.75 -14.30
N PHE A 8 -17.12 -12.64 -14.23
CA PHE A 8 -16.33 -11.95 -15.24
C PHE A 8 -16.24 -12.75 -16.55
N LYS A 9 -17.05 -12.38 -17.55
CA LYS A 9 -17.15 -13.03 -18.86
C LYS A 9 -16.98 -11.99 -19.99
N PRO A 10 -15.77 -11.46 -20.20
CA PRO A 10 -15.54 -10.46 -21.22
C PRO A 10 -15.79 -11.06 -22.61
N SER A 11 -16.52 -10.33 -23.46
CA SER A 11 -16.88 -10.77 -24.81
C SER A 11 -16.05 -10.09 -25.91
N SER A 12 -15.30 -9.06 -25.53
CA SER A 12 -14.44 -8.26 -26.39
C SER A 12 -13.14 -7.88 -25.71
N VAL A 13 -12.19 -7.35 -26.48
CA VAL A 13 -10.93 -6.81 -25.94
C VAL A 13 -11.21 -5.63 -25.00
N ASP A 14 -12.19 -4.79 -25.32
CA ASP A 14 -12.55 -3.65 -24.48
C ASP A 14 -13.18 -4.09 -23.16
N ASP A 15 -14.05 -5.10 -23.16
CA ASP A 15 -14.60 -5.68 -21.92
C ASP A 15 -13.48 -6.23 -21.03
N LEU A 16 -12.50 -6.89 -21.64
CA LEU A 16 -11.35 -7.44 -20.93
C LEU A 16 -10.49 -6.33 -20.31
N LEU A 17 -10.17 -5.29 -21.09
CA LEU A 17 -9.41 -4.14 -20.63
C LEU A 17 -10.12 -3.39 -19.51
N ASN A 18 -11.43 -3.18 -19.63
CA ASN A 18 -12.24 -2.53 -18.61
C ASN A 18 -12.29 -3.37 -17.32
N GLY A 19 -12.47 -4.69 -17.43
CA GLY A 19 -12.44 -5.59 -16.29
C GLY A 19 -11.08 -5.64 -15.58
N LEU A 20 -9.99 -5.71 -16.34
CA LEU A 20 -8.63 -5.63 -15.80
C LEU A 20 -8.39 -4.30 -15.09
N GLY A 21 -8.78 -3.20 -15.72
CA GLY A 21 -8.70 -1.86 -15.14
C GLY A 21 -9.49 -1.76 -13.84
N ALA A 22 -10.71 -2.31 -13.79
CA ALA A 22 -11.55 -2.31 -12.59
C ALA A 22 -10.94 -3.16 -11.46
N ALA A 23 -10.43 -4.35 -11.76
CA ALA A 23 -9.77 -5.23 -10.79
C ALA A 23 -8.52 -4.58 -10.19
N ILE A 24 -7.64 -4.03 -11.05
CA ILE A 24 -6.43 -3.32 -10.65
C ILE A 24 -6.75 -2.06 -9.85
N SER A 25 -7.72 -1.26 -10.31
CA SER A 25 -8.13 -0.02 -9.66
C SER A 25 -8.70 -0.27 -8.26
N SER A 26 -9.53 -1.31 -8.10
CA SER A 26 -10.03 -1.72 -6.78
C SER A 26 -8.90 -2.02 -5.81
N GLU A 27 -7.89 -2.79 -6.22
CA GLU A 27 -6.75 -3.15 -5.39
C GLU A 27 -5.88 -1.92 -5.07
N ALA A 28 -5.63 -1.07 -6.07
CA ALA A 28 -4.86 0.16 -5.91
C ALA A 28 -5.53 1.15 -4.94
N GLN A 29 -6.85 1.27 -4.98
CA GLN A 29 -7.59 2.12 -4.06
C GLN A 29 -7.49 1.63 -2.61
N THR A 30 -7.62 0.32 -2.38
CA THR A 30 -7.45 -0.27 -1.04
C THR A 30 -6.04 0.00 -0.52
N TRP A 31 -5.01 -0.36 -1.30
CA TRP A 31 -3.62 -0.13 -0.89
C TRP A 31 -3.35 1.36 -0.60
N PHE A 32 -3.84 2.26 -1.46
CA PHE A 32 -3.64 3.69 -1.26
C PHE A 32 -4.35 4.22 0.00
N ALA A 33 -5.57 3.76 0.27
CA ALA A 33 -6.29 4.13 1.48
C ALA A 33 -5.53 3.70 2.75
N ASP A 34 -5.10 2.44 2.78
CA ASP A 34 -4.37 1.87 3.92
C ASP A 34 -3.02 2.55 4.13
N SER A 35 -2.22 2.70 3.06
CA SER A 35 -0.92 3.38 3.14
C SER A 35 -1.05 4.85 3.53
N LYS A 36 -2.09 5.54 3.05
CA LYS A 36 -2.33 6.95 3.42
C LYS A 36 -2.62 7.09 4.90
N GLU A 37 -3.48 6.24 5.46
CA GLU A 37 -3.84 6.28 6.88
C GLU A 37 -2.61 6.02 7.76
N GLN A 38 -1.85 4.96 7.44
CA GLN A 38 -0.63 4.60 8.16
C GLN A 38 0.42 5.71 8.10
N ALA A 39 0.66 6.29 6.91
CA ALA A 39 1.61 7.39 6.74
C ALA A 39 1.20 8.64 7.51
N SER A 40 -0.08 9.00 7.46
CA SER A 40 -0.60 10.14 8.21
C SER A 40 -0.41 9.95 9.72
N GLY A 41 -0.75 8.77 10.26
CA GLY A 41 -0.59 8.46 11.67
C GLY A 41 0.87 8.51 12.13
N TYR A 42 1.76 7.90 11.35
CA TYR A 42 3.18 7.87 11.67
C TYR A 42 3.83 9.26 11.61
N LEU A 43 3.55 10.04 10.55
CA LEU A 43 4.06 11.41 10.42
C LEU A 43 3.55 12.33 11.54
N LYS A 44 2.28 12.15 11.96
CA LYS A 44 1.73 12.86 13.11
C LYS A 44 2.50 12.53 14.39
N SER A 45 2.74 11.25 14.67
CA SER A 45 3.49 10.81 15.85
C SER A 45 4.92 11.37 15.89
N ILE A 46 5.65 11.36 14.76
CA ILE A 46 6.98 12.00 14.68
C ILE A 46 6.88 13.50 14.93
N SER A 47 5.90 14.16 14.34
CA SER A 47 5.71 15.61 14.48
C SER A 47 5.46 15.99 15.95
N GLU A 48 4.59 15.24 16.63
CA GLU A 48 4.33 15.41 18.07
C GLU A 48 5.60 15.22 18.91
N ALA A 49 6.40 14.18 18.62
CA ALA A 49 7.64 13.93 19.33
C ALA A 49 8.70 15.04 19.11
N VAL A 50 8.77 15.59 17.89
CA VAL A 50 9.64 16.73 17.57
C VAL A 50 9.19 17.98 18.33
N ILE A 51 7.89 18.29 18.32
CA ILE A 51 7.34 19.43 19.07
C ILE A 51 7.62 19.28 20.56
N GLN A 52 7.41 18.10 21.14
CA GLN A 52 7.70 17.86 22.55
C GLN A 52 9.19 18.10 22.88
N THR A 53 10.10 17.64 22.01
CA THR A 53 11.54 17.89 22.15
C THR A 53 11.85 19.39 22.15
N GLN A 54 11.20 20.17 21.27
CA GLN A 54 11.36 21.62 21.23
C GLN A 54 10.85 22.30 22.50
N ILE A 55 9.66 21.90 22.99
CA ILE A 55 9.06 22.42 24.21
C ILE A 55 9.99 22.16 25.40
N ASP A 56 10.49 20.93 25.55
CA ASP A 56 11.35 20.57 26.68
C ASP A 56 12.71 21.26 26.62
N PHE A 57 13.25 21.49 25.42
CA PHE A 57 14.48 22.26 25.26
C PHE A 57 14.26 23.75 25.60
N ALA A 58 13.18 24.36 25.09
CA ALA A 58 12.85 25.76 25.37
C ALA A 58 12.57 26.00 26.86
N ALA A 59 11.98 25.01 27.54
CA ALA A 59 11.74 25.04 28.98
C ALA A 59 12.98 24.68 29.83
N ASN A 60 14.16 24.49 29.22
CA ASN A 60 15.40 24.05 29.87
C ASN A 60 15.27 22.73 30.66
N ARG A 61 14.29 21.87 30.31
CA ARG A 61 14.11 20.54 30.93
C ARG A 61 15.11 19.52 30.41
N ILE A 62 15.64 19.73 29.20
CA ILE A 62 16.68 18.92 28.60
C ILE A 62 17.85 19.80 28.14
N SER A 63 19.06 19.23 28.14
CA SER A 63 20.25 19.89 27.60
C SER A 63 20.18 20.00 26.07
N LYS A 64 20.97 20.93 25.51
CA LYS A 64 21.16 21.02 24.05
C LYS A 64 21.62 19.69 23.44
N GLN A 65 22.56 19.01 24.10
CA GLN A 65 23.07 17.72 23.63
C GLN A 65 21.96 16.65 23.58
N ASN A 66 21.07 16.63 24.58
CA ASN A 66 19.93 15.72 24.61
C ASN A 66 18.92 16.06 23.52
N ALA A 67 18.61 17.35 23.32
CA ALA A 67 17.72 17.80 22.25
C ALA A 67 18.26 17.40 20.86
N GLU A 68 19.55 17.60 20.61
CA GLU A 68 20.20 17.18 19.36
C GLU A 68 20.18 15.66 19.17
N PHE A 69 20.41 14.90 20.24
CA PHE A 69 20.31 13.44 20.21
C PHE A 69 18.90 12.97 19.85
N LEU A 70 17.88 13.54 20.50
CA LEU A 70 16.46 13.24 20.21
C LEU A 70 16.11 13.58 18.76
N MET A 71 16.53 14.74 18.25
CA MET A 71 16.31 15.11 16.85
C MET A 71 16.97 14.14 15.86
N ARG A 72 18.20 13.66 16.15
CA ARG A 72 18.85 12.63 15.32
C ARG A 72 18.09 11.29 15.38
N SER A 73 17.54 10.93 16.54
CA SER A 73 16.72 9.74 16.72
C SER A 73 15.41 9.83 15.92
N HIS A 74 14.70 10.96 15.97
CA HIS A 74 13.50 11.21 15.16
C HIS A 74 13.79 11.09 13.67
N LYS A 75 14.90 11.67 13.21
CA LYS A 75 15.37 11.53 11.81
C LYS A 75 15.64 10.07 11.43
N ARG A 76 16.23 9.29 12.34
CA ARG A 76 16.50 7.86 12.10
C ARG A 76 15.20 7.06 12.02
N ALA A 77 14.25 7.31 12.91
CA ALA A 77 12.94 6.68 12.89
C ALA A 77 12.23 6.93 11.55
N MET A 78 12.19 8.18 11.10
CA MET A 78 11.62 8.55 9.80
C MET A 78 12.29 7.80 8.63
N LYS A 79 13.62 7.64 8.65
CA LYS A 79 14.34 6.86 7.63
C LYS A 79 13.95 5.38 7.64
N VAL A 80 13.79 4.77 8.81
CA VAL A 80 13.37 3.37 8.94
C VAL A 80 11.97 3.18 8.35
N TYR A 81 11.05 4.08 8.69
CA TYR A 81 9.70 4.07 8.13
C TYR A 81 9.68 4.20 6.60
N LEU A 82 10.41 5.17 6.05
CA LEU A 82 10.52 5.34 4.60
C LEU A 82 11.13 4.12 3.90
N ASN A 83 12.01 3.37 4.56
CA ASN A 83 12.52 2.11 4.02
C ASN A 83 11.46 1.00 4.10
N GLY A 84 10.63 0.96 5.15
CA GLY A 84 9.47 0.06 5.24
C GLY A 84 8.50 0.25 4.08
N LEU A 85 8.16 1.51 3.77
CA LEU A 85 7.29 1.84 2.62
C LEU A 85 7.82 1.32 1.28
N LYS A 86 9.14 1.17 1.11
CA LYS A 86 9.69 0.58 -0.11
C LYS A 86 9.29 -0.89 -0.25
N TYR A 87 9.29 -1.65 0.83
CA TYR A 87 8.88 -3.05 0.83
C TYR A 87 7.38 -3.19 0.54
N GLU A 88 6.54 -2.37 1.18
CA GLU A 88 5.10 -2.32 0.89
C GLU A 88 4.84 -2.00 -0.59
N THR A 89 5.63 -1.10 -1.19
CA THR A 89 5.54 -0.78 -2.61
C THR A 89 5.91 -1.98 -3.50
N PHE A 90 6.86 -2.82 -3.09
CA PHE A 90 7.20 -4.04 -3.82
C PHE A 90 6.09 -5.08 -3.73
N GLU A 91 5.53 -5.29 -2.53
CA GLU A 91 4.39 -6.18 -2.34
C GLU A 91 3.20 -5.73 -3.17
N PHE A 92 2.89 -4.43 -3.17
CA PHE A 92 1.84 -3.86 -3.99
C PHE A 92 2.00 -4.17 -5.49
N ARG A 93 3.21 -4.03 -6.04
CA ARG A 93 3.48 -4.38 -7.45
C ARG A 93 3.17 -5.85 -7.74
N GLN A 94 3.55 -6.74 -6.83
CA GLN A 94 3.26 -8.17 -6.99
C GLN A 94 1.75 -8.44 -6.89
N THR A 95 1.04 -7.75 -5.99
CA THR A 95 -0.41 -7.83 -5.87
C THR A 95 -1.10 -7.37 -7.15
N ILE A 96 -0.70 -6.25 -7.75
CA ILE A 96 -1.23 -5.79 -9.04
C ILE A 96 -1.03 -6.82 -10.15
N LEU A 97 0.18 -7.40 -10.26
CA LEU A 97 0.46 -8.45 -11.23
C LEU A 97 -0.44 -9.68 -11.00
N ASN A 98 -0.55 -10.15 -9.75
CA ASN A 98 -1.40 -11.29 -9.40
C ASN A 98 -2.88 -11.02 -9.69
N THR A 99 -3.36 -9.81 -9.40
CA THR A 99 -4.72 -9.36 -9.68
C THR A 99 -5.01 -9.38 -11.18
N ALA A 100 -4.09 -8.87 -12.01
CA ALA A 100 -4.23 -8.92 -13.47
C ALA A 100 -4.27 -10.35 -13.98
N VAL A 101 -3.32 -11.20 -13.56
CA VAL A 101 -3.26 -12.62 -13.98
C VAL A 101 -4.49 -13.39 -13.49
N ARG A 102 -5.00 -13.09 -12.30
CA ARG A 102 -6.23 -13.68 -11.76
C ARG A 102 -7.45 -13.30 -12.60
N ALA A 103 -7.61 -12.01 -12.94
CA ALA A 103 -8.69 -11.56 -13.80
C ALA A 103 -8.64 -12.23 -15.19
N LEU A 104 -7.45 -12.35 -15.80
CA LEU A 104 -7.26 -13.10 -17.04
C LEU A 104 -7.63 -14.58 -16.89
N GLY A 105 -7.20 -15.22 -15.80
CA GLY A 105 -7.50 -16.62 -15.52
C GLY A 105 -9.00 -16.88 -15.36
N TYR A 106 -9.71 -15.99 -14.66
CA TYR A 106 -11.18 -16.06 -14.55
C TYR A 106 -11.89 -15.80 -15.88
N ALA A 107 -11.43 -14.84 -16.68
CA ALA A 107 -11.99 -14.60 -18.02
C ALA A 107 -11.93 -15.87 -18.89
N VAL A 108 -10.80 -16.58 -18.87
CA VAL A 108 -10.63 -17.84 -19.62
C VAL A 108 -11.47 -18.95 -19.01
N ARG A 109 -11.43 -19.14 -17.69
CA ARG A 109 -12.20 -20.19 -17.00
C ARG A 109 -13.70 -20.02 -17.21
N ASN A 110 -14.23 -18.81 -17.08
CA ASN A 110 -15.66 -18.56 -17.13
C ASN A 110 -16.25 -18.73 -18.55
N LEU A 111 -15.40 -18.65 -19.59
CA LEU A 111 -15.78 -18.90 -20.98
C LEU A 111 -15.54 -20.34 -21.43
N THR A 112 -14.44 -20.96 -20.99
CA THR A 112 -13.96 -22.25 -21.55
C THR A 112 -14.03 -23.41 -20.57
N GLY A 113 -14.22 -23.14 -19.28
CA GLY A 113 -14.09 -24.12 -18.20
C GLY A 113 -12.64 -24.45 -17.81
N LEU A 114 -11.63 -23.95 -18.55
CA LEU A 114 -10.22 -24.24 -18.29
C LEU A 114 -9.61 -23.27 -17.29
N ASN A 115 -8.95 -23.79 -16.26
CA ASN A 115 -8.19 -23.00 -15.30
C ASN A 115 -6.71 -22.93 -15.70
N ILE A 116 -6.31 -21.84 -16.36
CA ILE A 116 -4.94 -21.61 -16.82
C ILE A 116 -4.02 -20.98 -15.76
N ALA A 117 -4.58 -20.63 -14.59
CA ALA A 117 -3.84 -20.04 -13.47
C ALA A 117 -4.30 -20.67 -12.14
N PRO A 118 -4.12 -21.99 -11.95
CA PRO A 118 -4.68 -22.74 -10.82
C PRO A 118 -4.18 -22.29 -9.45
N GLN A 119 -3.02 -21.63 -9.40
CA GLN A 119 -2.46 -21.03 -8.19
C GLN A 119 -3.14 -19.71 -7.77
N LEU A 120 -3.94 -19.09 -8.66
CA LEU A 120 -4.62 -17.81 -8.43
C LEU A 120 -6.14 -17.85 -8.61
N VAL A 121 -6.66 -18.86 -9.32
CA VAL A 121 -8.09 -19.05 -9.64
C VAL A 121 -8.55 -20.35 -8.97
N ARG A 122 -9.60 -20.29 -8.14
CA ARG A 122 -10.14 -21.43 -7.38
C ARG A 122 -11.58 -21.70 -7.76
#